data_AF-A0A925YRY1-F1
#
_entry.id   AF-A0A925YRY1-F1
#
_cell.length_a   1.000
_cell.length_b   1.000
_cell.length_c   1.000
_cell.angle_alpha   90.00
_cell.angle_beta   90.00
_cell.angle_gamma   90.00
#
_symmetry.space_group_name_H-M   'P 1'
#
loop_
_entity.id
_entity.type
_entity.pdbx_description
1 polymer ?
#
loop_
_entity_poly.entity_id
_entity_poly.type
_entity_poly.pdbx_seq_one_letter_code
_entity_poly.pdbx_strand_id
1 'polypeptide(L)'
;MSSAEQSLQPRAMSEAEKGVALAVAAHIVWGGMAVYFGLLRHISPLEISVHRALWALPIALLIVWYFRQFGDVLRAAANPRILAILALTSGLAVFNWGFYVWSIEEGRTLESSLGYFINPL
;
A
#
# COMPACT_ATOMS: atom_id res chain seq x y z
N MET A 1 10.06 -47.42 26.04
CA MET A 1 10.89 -46.38 25.38
C MET A 1 10.13 -45.79 24.18
N SER A 2 8.95 -45.17 24.41
CA SER A 2 8.07 -44.72 23.29
C SER A 2 7.36 -43.38 23.55
N SER A 3 7.57 -42.74 24.71
CA SER A 3 6.83 -41.52 25.09
C SER A 3 7.66 -40.23 25.03
N ALA A 4 8.99 -40.34 24.85
CA ALA A 4 9.91 -39.20 24.85
C ALA A 4 10.24 -38.66 23.43
N GLU A 5 9.87 -39.38 22.37
CA GLU A 5 10.13 -38.97 20.98
C GLU A 5 8.98 -38.14 20.37
N GLN A 6 7.83 -38.09 21.04
CA GLN A 6 6.67 -37.34 20.54
C GLN A 6 6.78 -35.83 20.81
N SER A 7 7.77 -35.39 21.60
CA SER A 7 7.94 -34.00 22.05
C SER A 7 8.80 -33.11 21.15
N LEU A 8 9.28 -33.61 20.00
CA LEU A 8 10.14 -32.85 19.08
C LEU A 8 9.59 -32.77 17.65
N GLN A 9 8.26 -32.80 17.49
CA GLN A 9 7.69 -32.37 16.21
C GLN A 9 7.62 -30.83 16.19
N PRO A 10 8.19 -30.15 15.17
CA PRO A 10 8.03 -28.72 15.02
C PRO A 10 6.54 -28.41 14.93
N ARG A 11 6.01 -27.70 15.92
CA ARG A 11 4.61 -27.26 15.89
C ARG A 11 4.42 -26.36 14.67
N ALA A 12 3.60 -26.81 13.72
CA ALA A 12 3.17 -25.96 12.62
C ALA A 12 2.45 -24.73 13.19
N MET A 13 2.79 -23.54 12.68
CA MET A 13 2.16 -22.28 13.11
C MET A 13 0.65 -22.34 12.84
N SER A 14 -0.14 -21.95 13.84
CA SER A 14 -1.57 -21.70 13.69
C SER A 14 -1.82 -20.52 12.75
N GLU A 15 -3.03 -20.44 12.19
CA GLU A 15 -3.43 -19.32 11.32
C GLU A 15 -3.33 -17.96 12.03
N ALA A 16 -3.58 -17.92 13.35
CA ALA A 16 -3.40 -16.72 14.16
C ALA A 16 -1.91 -16.32 14.24
N GLU A 17 -1.00 -17.27 14.48
CA GLU A 17 0.44 -17.01 14.51
C GLU A 17 0.97 -16.54 13.14
N LYS A 18 0.47 -17.12 12.04
CA LYS A 18 0.78 -16.66 10.67
C LYS A 18 0.25 -15.25 10.43
N GLY A 19 -0.98 -14.97 10.83
CA GLY A 19 -1.61 -13.64 10.71
C GLY A 19 -0.82 -12.57 11.46
N VAL A 20 -0.38 -12.86 12.69
CA VAL A 20 0.49 -11.95 13.46
C VAL A 20 1.83 -11.76 12.76
N ALA A 21 2.47 -12.83 12.28
CA ALA A 21 3.75 -12.72 11.58
C ALA A 21 3.64 -11.86 10.30
N LEU A 22 2.56 -12.04 9.53
CA LEU A 22 2.27 -11.23 8.35
C LEU A 22 1.99 -9.77 8.71
N ALA A 23 1.25 -9.51 9.78
CA ALA A 23 0.99 -8.16 10.26
C ALA A 23 2.29 -7.45 10.67
N VAL A 24 3.16 -8.12 11.42
CA VAL A 24 4.47 -7.58 11.81
C VAL A 24 5.33 -7.30 10.57
N ALA A 25 5.41 -8.26 9.63
CA ALA A 25 6.16 -8.07 8.40
C ALA A 25 5.64 -6.87 7.58
N ALA A 26 4.31 -6.76 7.44
CA ALA A 26 3.69 -5.63 6.76
C ALA A 26 4.05 -4.30 7.43
N HIS A 27 4.00 -4.22 8.77
CA HIS A 27 4.36 -3.01 9.51
C HIS A 27 5.85 -2.68 9.42
N ILE A 28 6.74 -3.67 9.37
CA ILE A 28 8.18 -3.45 9.15
C ILE A 28 8.43 -2.87 7.76
N VAL A 29 7.81 -3.47 6.73
CA VAL A 29 7.91 -2.97 5.34
C VAL A 29 7.37 -1.53 5.26
N TRP A 30 6.24 -1.27 5.92
CA TRP A 30 5.61 0.05 5.91
C TRP A 30 6.42 1.09 6.71
N GLY A 31 6.96 0.73 7.87
CA GLY A 31 7.86 1.60 8.64
C GLY A 31 9.17 1.88 7.89
N GLY A 32 9.69 0.90 7.17
CA GLY A 32 10.85 1.06 6.29
C GLY A 32 10.63 2.07 5.16
N MET A 33 9.39 2.19 4.65
CA MET A 33 9.06 3.20 3.65
C MET A 33 9.25 4.63 4.16
N ALA A 34 8.97 4.91 5.43
CA ALA A 34 9.21 6.24 6.00
C ALA A 34 10.70 6.62 5.95
N VAL A 35 11.58 5.66 6.27
CA VAL A 35 13.04 5.85 6.15
C VAL A 35 13.43 6.07 4.68
N TYR A 36 12.91 5.25 3.77
CA TYR A 36 13.15 5.39 2.33
C TYR A 36 12.74 6.77 1.79
N PHE A 37 11.55 7.27 2.14
CA PHE A 37 11.12 8.61 1.73
C PHE A 37 11.97 9.71 2.38
N GLY A 38 12.42 9.54 3.62
CA GLY A 38 13.40 10.43 4.24
C GLY A 38 14.75 10.49 3.49
N LEU A 39 15.14 9.42 2.78
CA LEU A 39 16.32 9.43 1.88
C LEU A 39 16.02 10.15 0.55
N LEU A 40 14.76 10.11 0.10
CA LEU A 40 14.30 10.77 -1.13
C LEU A 40 13.86 12.22 -0.95
N ARG A 41 14.11 12.85 0.20
CA ARG A 41 13.71 14.23 0.54
C ARG A 41 14.03 15.34 -0.48
N HIS A 42 14.88 15.03 -1.47
CA HIS A 42 15.28 15.95 -2.54
C HIS A 42 14.37 15.87 -3.77
N ILE A 43 13.46 14.88 -3.80
CA ILE A 43 12.50 14.63 -4.88
C ILE A 43 11.12 15.08 -4.37
N SER A 44 10.38 15.82 -5.20
CA SER A 44 9.06 16.29 -4.81
C SER A 44 8.09 15.13 -4.50
N PRO A 45 7.27 15.22 -3.43
CA PRO A 45 6.22 14.24 -3.13
C PRO A 45 5.26 13.97 -4.31
N LEU A 46 5.03 14.99 -5.14
CA LEU A 46 4.21 14.88 -6.34
C LEU A 46 4.88 13.99 -7.39
N GLU A 47 6.18 14.18 -7.59
CA GLU A 47 6.99 13.42 -8.56
C GLU A 47 7.04 11.94 -8.16
N ILE A 48 7.22 11.64 -6.87
CA ILE A 48 7.15 10.28 -6.33
C ILE A 48 5.78 9.65 -6.63
N SER A 49 4.70 10.40 -6.41
CA SER A 49 3.33 9.92 -6.65
C SER A 49 3.04 9.68 -8.13
N VAL A 50 3.53 10.56 -9.02
CA VAL A 50 3.43 10.40 -10.48
C VAL A 50 4.17 9.15 -10.94
N HIS A 51 5.41 8.94 -10.49
CA HIS A 51 6.16 7.73 -10.84
C HIS A 51 5.44 6.46 -10.36
N ARG A 52 4.87 6.46 -9.15
CA ARG A 52 4.07 5.32 -8.67
C ARG A 52 2.88 5.04 -9.58
N ALA A 53 2.15 6.07 -10.00
CA ALA A 53 1.03 5.91 -10.92
C ALA A 53 1.48 5.41 -12.30
N LEU A 54 2.56 5.96 -12.85
CA LEU A 54 3.12 5.56 -14.13
C LEU A 54 3.53 4.08 -14.15
N TRP A 55 4.16 3.59 -13.08
CA TRP A 55 4.54 2.17 -12.97
C TRP A 55 3.35 1.25 -12.68
N ALA A 56 2.25 1.77 -12.12
CA ALA A 56 1.02 0.99 -11.94
C ALA A 56 0.29 0.75 -13.27
N LEU A 57 0.37 1.68 -14.24
CA LEU A 57 -0.29 1.55 -15.54
C LEU A 57 0.06 0.26 -16.31
N PRO A 58 1.33 -0.12 -16.54
CA PRO A 58 1.64 -1.35 -17.27
C PRO A 58 1.13 -2.59 -16.53
N ILE A 59 1.19 -2.61 -15.20
CA ILE A 59 0.66 -3.71 -14.39
C ILE A 59 -0.86 -3.79 -14.53
N ALA A 60 -1.56 -2.66 -14.42
CA ALA A 60 -3.01 -2.59 -14.60
C ALA A 60 -3.43 -3.04 -16.01
N LEU A 61 -2.71 -2.61 -17.05
CA LEU A 61 -2.95 -3.03 -18.43
C LEU A 61 -2.74 -4.54 -18.62
N LEU A 62 -1.68 -5.11 -18.02
CA LEU A 62 -1.44 -6.55 -18.03
C LEU A 62 -2.58 -7.33 -17.35
N ILE A 63 -3.08 -6.84 -16.22
CA ILE A 63 -4.22 -7.45 -15.51
C ILE A 63 -5.49 -7.38 -16.36
N VAL A 64 -5.82 -6.21 -16.92
CA VAL A 64 -6.99 -6.04 -17.80
C VAL A 64 -6.88 -6.95 -19.03
N TRP A 65 -5.67 -7.09 -19.58
CA TRP A 65 -5.40 -8.00 -20.68
C TRP A 65 -5.61 -9.46 -20.30
N TYR A 66 -5.05 -9.89 -19.18
CA TYR A 66 -5.15 -11.25 -18.67
C TYR A 66 -6.61 -11.64 -18.41
N PHE A 67 -7.42 -10.76 -17.81
CA PHE A 67 -8.84 -11.00 -17.56
C PHE A 67 -9.77 -10.63 -18.73
N ARG A 68 -9.22 -10.11 -19.84
CA ARG A 68 -9.96 -9.69 -21.05
C ARG A 68 -11.05 -8.65 -20.79
N GLN A 69 -10.86 -7.77 -19.81
CA GLN A 69 -11.86 -6.79 -19.33
C GLN A 69 -11.83 -5.44 -20.06
N PHE A 70 -11.18 -5.35 -21.22
CA PHE A 70 -11.05 -4.08 -21.96
C PHE A 70 -12.39 -3.42 -22.28
N GLY A 71 -13.43 -4.21 -22.56
CA GLY A 71 -14.77 -3.68 -22.84
C GLY A 71 -15.37 -2.92 -21.65
N ASP A 72 -15.15 -3.42 -20.43
CA ASP A 72 -15.66 -2.77 -19.21
C ASP A 72 -14.86 -1.53 -18.86
N VAL A 73 -13.54 -1.55 -19.08
CA VAL A 73 -12.68 -0.36 -18.94
C VAL A 73 -13.13 0.74 -19.91
N LEU A 74 -13.40 0.40 -21.17
CA LEU A 74 -13.88 1.37 -22.16
C LEU A 74 -15.27 1.93 -21.80
N ARG A 75 -16.19 1.09 -21.32
CA ARG A 75 -17.52 1.53 -20.84
C ARG A 75 -17.40 2.46 -19.64
N ALA A 76 -16.52 2.15 -18.69
CA ALA A 76 -16.25 2.99 -17.54
C ALA A 76 -15.63 4.33 -17.96
N ALA A 77 -14.69 4.32 -18.91
CA ALA A 77 -14.07 5.52 -19.46
C ALA A 77 -15.05 6.39 -20.27
N ALA A 78 -16.07 5.79 -20.89
CA ALA A 78 -17.13 6.53 -21.58
C ALA A 78 -18.16 7.15 -20.64
N ASN A 79 -18.15 6.80 -19.34
CA ASN A 79 -19.11 7.32 -18.36
C ASN A 79 -18.51 8.50 -17.58
N PRO A 80 -18.96 9.75 -17.82
CA PRO A 80 -18.37 10.93 -17.19
C PRO A 80 -18.54 10.95 -15.67
N ARG A 81 -19.58 10.32 -15.13
CA ARG A 81 -19.79 10.20 -13.68
C ARG A 81 -18.75 9.28 -13.05
N ILE A 82 -18.45 8.15 -13.70
CA ILE A 82 -17.43 7.22 -13.23
C ILE A 82 -16.06 7.91 -13.28
N LEU A 83 -15.74 8.60 -14.38
CA LEU A 83 -14.50 9.37 -14.48
C LEU A 83 -14.38 10.46 -13.42
N ALA A 84 -15.46 11.20 -13.12
CA ALA A 84 -15.45 12.23 -12.09
C ALA A 84 -15.18 11.64 -10.69
N ILE A 85 -15.80 10.50 -10.36
CA ILE A 85 -15.55 9.80 -9.09
C ILE A 85 -14.12 9.27 -9.03
N LEU A 86 -13.62 8.67 -10.12
CA LEU A 86 -12.24 8.19 -10.20
C LEU A 86 -11.22 9.33 -10.08
N ALA A 87 -11.48 10.47 -10.72
CA ALA A 87 -10.64 11.66 -10.61
C ALA A 87 -10.63 12.21 -9.18
N LEU A 88 -11.81 12.31 -8.55
CA LEU A 88 -11.93 12.78 -7.17
C LEU A 88 -11.20 11.86 -6.18
N THR A 89 -11.47 10.55 -6.25
CA THR A 89 -10.83 9.56 -5.37
C THR A 89 -9.33 9.46 -5.59
N SER A 90 -8.87 9.53 -6.84
CA SER A 90 -7.43 9.58 -7.15
C SER A 90 -6.79 10.87 -6.66
N GLY A 91 -7.46 12.01 -6.79
CA GLY A 91 -6.99 13.29 -6.26
C GLY A 91 -6.86 13.28 -4.74
N LEU A 92 -7.86 12.72 -4.04
CA LEU A 92 -7.80 12.50 -2.59
C LEU A 92 -6.66 11.57 -2.19
N ALA A 93 -6.42 10.50 -2.96
CA ALA A 93 -5.31 9.58 -2.72
C ALA A 93 -3.94 10.26 -2.91
N VAL A 94 -3.77 11.06 -3.97
CA VAL A 94 -2.54 11.84 -4.21
C VAL A 94 -2.35 12.87 -3.10
N PHE A 95 -3.41 13.56 -2.68
CA PHE A 95 -3.34 14.52 -1.59
C PHE A 95 -2.96 13.84 -0.27
N ASN A 96 -3.62 12.75 0.09
CA ASN A 96 -3.32 11.98 1.29
C ASN A 96 -1.86 11.49 1.30
N TRP A 97 -1.40 10.92 0.18
CA TRP A 97 -0.07 10.35 0.10
C TRP A 97 1.02 11.42 0.03
N GLY A 98 0.77 12.50 -0.72
CA GLY A 98 1.66 13.66 -0.77
C GLY A 98 1.82 14.29 0.61
N PHE A 99 0.73 14.41 1.37
CA PHE A 99 0.76 14.94 2.74
C PHE A 99 1.58 14.03 3.68
N TYR A 100 1.47 12.70 3.56
CA TYR A 100 2.29 11.76 4.30
C TYR A 100 3.79 11.94 4.03
N VAL A 101 4.18 11.95 2.76
CA VAL A 101 5.60 12.12 2.37
C VAL A 101 6.12 13.49 2.81
N TRP A 102 5.36 14.56 2.57
CA TRP A 102 5.73 15.91 3.02
C TRP A 102 5.92 15.98 4.54
N SER A 103 5.03 15.35 5.32
CA SER A 103 5.15 15.31 6.77
C SER A 103 6.39 14.53 7.24
N ILE A 104 6.83 13.53 6.49
CA ILE A 104 8.09 12.81 6.78
C ILE A 104 9.30 13.70 6.47
N GLU A 105 9.30 14.39 5.34
CA GLU A 105 10.37 15.31 4.92
C GLU A 105 10.59 16.43 5.95
N GLU A 106 9.49 16.97 6.52
CA GLU A 106 9.53 18.02 7.55
C GLU A 106 9.89 17.46 8.95
N GLY A 107 10.24 16.17 9.07
CA GLY A 107 10.56 15.53 10.35
C GLY A 107 9.35 15.27 11.25
N ARG A 108 8.14 15.56 10.79
CA ARG A 108 6.84 15.38 11.47
C ARG A 108 6.32 13.95 11.35
N THR A 109 7.22 12.96 11.38
CA THR A 109 6.88 11.54 11.15
C THR A 109 5.98 10.96 12.26
N LEU A 110 6.22 11.38 13.51
CA LEU A 110 5.40 10.96 14.67
C LEU A 110 3.97 11.51 14.59
N GLU A 111 3.80 12.78 14.23
CA GLU A 111 2.48 13.41 14.08
C GLU A 111 1.71 12.80 12.91
N SER A 112 2.38 12.51 11.79
CA SER A 112 1.79 11.79 10.67
C SER A 112 1.28 10.41 11.08
N SER A 113 2.11 9.64 11.79
CA SER A 113 1.76 8.30 12.25
C SER A 113 0.56 8.31 13.22
N LEU A 114 0.51 9.29 14.14
CA LEU A 114 -0.64 9.51 15.02
C LEU A 114 -1.91 9.85 14.23
N GLY A 115 -1.81 10.69 13.20
CA GLY A 115 -2.92 10.98 12.29
C GLY A 115 -3.46 9.72 11.60
N TYR A 116 -2.57 8.82 11.16
CA TYR A 116 -2.97 7.53 10.58
C TYR A 116 -3.60 6.59 11.60
N PHE A 117 -3.14 6.58 12.86
CA PHE A 117 -3.75 5.77 13.92
C PHE A 117 -5.13 6.25 14.35
N ILE A 118 -5.41 7.55 14.22
CA ILE A 118 -6.72 8.13 14.55
C ILE A 118 -7.75 7.84 13.45
N ASN A 119 -7.32 7.62 12.20
CA ASN A 119 -8.21 7.32 11.10
C ASN A 119 -8.95 6.01 11.37
N PRO A 120 -10.26 6.03 11.68
CA PRO A 120 -10.99 4.81 11.96
C PRO A 120 -11.17 4.07 10.64
N LEU A 121 -10.45 2.97 10.45
CA LEU A 121 -10.72 1.98 9.41
C LEU A 121 -12.07 1.30 9.67
#